data_AF-A0A843DM71-F1
#
_entry.id   AF-A0A843DM71-F1
#
_cell.length_a   1.000
_cell.length_b   1.000
_cell.length_c   1.000
_cell.angle_alpha   90.00
_cell.angle_beta   90.00
_cell.angle_gamma   90.00
#
_symmetry.space_group_name_H-M   'P 1'
#
loop_
_entity.id
_entity.type
_entity.pdbx_description
1 polymer ?
#
loop_
_entity_poly.entity_id
_entity_poly.type
_entity_poly.pdbx_seq_one_letter_code
_entity_poly.pdbx_strand_id
1 'polypeptide(L)'
;KPTSGGGVYTGIRSARHAAAVAAEAVERGRWDAKALSSYDTLWKNDFGREIELGLAALRVRRTLSAEDIDAGIAALNNPEILQIITESGDMDRPSDLIRRLLMRPEILALGGKLGMKTLLKLFL
;
A
#
# COMPACT_ATOMS: atom_id res chain seq x y z
N LYS A 1 7.27 4.03 -3.50
CA LYS A 1 5.83 4.13 -3.23
C LYS A 1 5.11 4.63 -4.48
N PRO A 2 4.24 3.83 -5.10
CA PRO A 2 3.58 4.18 -6.36
C PRO A 2 2.76 5.48 -6.31
N THR A 3 2.15 5.79 -5.17
CA THR A 3 1.23 6.94 -5.05
C THR A 3 1.92 8.30 -4.94
N SER A 4 3.13 8.36 -4.37
CA SER A 4 3.87 9.62 -4.18
C SER A 4 5.20 9.68 -4.93
N GLY A 5 5.65 8.57 -5.53
CA GLY A 5 6.99 8.44 -6.11
C GLY A 5 8.12 8.30 -5.07
N GLY A 6 7.85 8.46 -3.78
CA GLY A 6 8.88 8.41 -2.73
C GLY A 6 9.45 7.01 -2.49
N GLY A 7 10.72 6.90 -2.09
CA GLY A 7 11.43 5.62 -1.95
C GLY A 7 12.16 5.37 -0.63
N VAL A 8 12.18 6.35 0.29
CA VAL A 8 13.00 6.28 1.52
C VAL A 8 12.61 5.09 2.40
N TYR A 9 11.34 4.98 2.80
CA TYR A 9 10.86 3.86 3.61
C TYR A 9 11.16 2.51 2.96
N THR A 10 10.73 2.32 1.70
CA THR A 10 10.91 1.06 0.98
C THR A 10 12.39 0.73 0.75
N GLY A 11 13.23 1.74 0.54
CA GLY A 11 14.67 1.58 0.35
C GLY A 11 15.39 1.16 1.65
N ILE A 12 15.02 1.75 2.79
CA ILE A 12 15.58 1.35 4.10
C ILE A 12 15.11 -0.06 4.46
N ARG A 13 13.83 -0.38 4.26
CA ARG A 13 13.28 -1.72 4.53
C ARG A 13 13.94 -2.79 3.65
N SER A 14 14.08 -2.52 2.35
CA SER A 14 14.76 -3.45 1.44
C SER A 14 16.24 -3.62 1.80
N ALA A 15 16.95 -2.54 2.14
CA ALA A 15 18.35 -2.60 2.56
C ALA A 15 18.54 -3.49 3.79
N ARG A 16 17.64 -3.43 4.78
CA ARG A 16 17.67 -4.30 5.95
C ARG A 16 17.54 -5.79 5.57
N HIS A 17 16.62 -6.13 4.68
CA HIS A 17 16.47 -7.52 4.20
C HIS A 17 17.68 -7.97 3.39
N ALA A 18 18.22 -7.11 2.53
CA ALA A 18 19.41 -7.40 1.74
C ALA A 18 20.63 -7.65 2.65
N ALA A 19 20.83 -6.83 3.67
CA ALA A 19 21.91 -6.99 4.63
C ALA A 19 21.81 -8.32 5.41
N ALA A 20 20.61 -8.70 5.86
CA ALA A 20 20.40 -9.96 6.56
C ALA A 20 20.74 -11.18 5.68
N VAL A 21 20.28 -11.18 4.43
CA VAL A 21 20.55 -12.27 3.47
C VAL A 21 22.02 -12.32 3.07
N ALA A 22 22.66 -11.16 2.89
CA ALA A 22 24.08 -11.10 2.60
C ALA A 22 24.94 -11.64 3.76
N ALA A 23 24.58 -11.32 5.01
CA ALA A 23 25.28 -11.85 6.19
C ALA A 23 25.16 -13.38 6.26
N GLU A 24 23.94 -13.92 6.12
CA GLU A 24 23.71 -15.37 6.12
C GLU A 24 24.47 -16.09 5.00
N ALA A 25 24.55 -15.48 3.81
CA ALA A 25 25.29 -16.01 2.67
C ALA A 25 26.80 -16.09 2.96
N VAL A 26 27.37 -15.05 3.59
CA VAL A 26 28.79 -15.01 3.99
C VAL A 26 29.08 -16.05 5.05
N GLU A 27 28.25 -16.14 6.10
CA GLU A 27 28.42 -17.13 7.19
C GLU A 27 28.40 -18.57 6.67
N ARG A 28 27.60 -18.84 5.64
CA ARG A 28 27.47 -20.18 5.04
C ARG A 28 28.41 -20.43 3.86
N GLY A 29 29.17 -19.42 3.43
CA GLY A 29 30.02 -19.50 2.25
C GLY A 29 29.26 -19.84 0.96
N ARG A 30 28.02 -19.37 0.81
CA ARG A 30 27.18 -19.63 -0.38
C ARG A 30 26.59 -18.34 -0.94
N TRP A 31 26.91 -18.05 -2.21
CA TRP A 31 26.46 -16.84 -2.93
C TRP A 31 25.68 -17.15 -4.21
N ASP A 32 25.26 -18.40 -4.38
CA ASP A 32 24.45 -18.79 -5.52
C ASP A 32 23.03 -18.15 -5.45
N ALA A 33 22.33 -18.17 -6.58
CA ALA A 33 20.98 -17.61 -6.67
C ALA A 33 20.00 -18.23 -5.65
N LYS A 34 20.19 -19.50 -5.27
CA LYS A 34 19.35 -20.17 -4.28
C LYS A 34 19.58 -19.59 -2.89
N ALA A 35 20.82 -19.36 -2.50
CA ALA A 35 21.19 -18.75 -1.22
C ALA A 35 20.68 -17.30 -1.08
N LEU A 36 20.65 -16.55 -2.18
CA LEU A 36 20.19 -15.15 -2.18
C LEU A 36 18.68 -14.98 -2.42
N SER A 37 17.99 -16.05 -2.85
CA SER A 37 16.55 -15.99 -3.21
C SER A 37 15.63 -15.58 -2.06
N SER A 38 16.04 -15.80 -0.80
CA SER A 38 15.28 -15.42 0.39
C SER A 38 15.04 -13.92 0.48
N TYR A 39 15.94 -13.10 -0.08
CA TYR A 39 15.76 -11.64 -0.12
C TYR A 39 14.43 -11.25 -0.78
N ASP A 40 14.13 -11.85 -1.93
CA ASP A 40 12.93 -11.55 -2.69
C ASP A 40 11.65 -11.90 -1.90
N THR A 41 11.68 -13.03 -1.21
CA THR A 41 10.57 -13.45 -0.35
C THR A 41 10.39 -12.53 0.85
N LEU A 42 11.49 -12.14 1.51
CA LEU A 42 11.46 -11.32 2.73
C LEU A 42 10.87 -9.93 2.48
N TRP A 43 11.34 -9.21 1.45
CA TRP A 43 10.83 -7.85 1.20
C TRP A 43 9.37 -7.89 0.71
N LYS A 44 8.99 -8.89 -0.10
CA LYS A 44 7.60 -9.06 -0.57
C LYS A 44 6.65 -9.33 0.59
N ASN A 45 7.03 -10.23 1.50
CA ASN A 45 6.24 -10.52 2.70
C ASN A 45 6.15 -9.31 3.64
N ASP A 46 7.20 -8.49 3.67
CA ASP A 46 7.22 -7.29 4.49
C ASP A 46 6.31 -6.20 3.94
N PHE A 47 6.52 -5.70 2.72
CA PHE A 47 5.78 -4.54 2.19
C PHE A 47 5.33 -4.69 0.73
N GLY A 48 5.43 -5.89 0.14
CA GLY A 48 4.99 -6.15 -1.23
C GLY A 48 3.50 -5.82 -1.46
N ARG A 49 2.64 -6.19 -0.51
CA ARG A 49 1.20 -5.88 -0.57
C ARG A 49 0.92 -4.37 -0.61
N GLU A 50 1.71 -3.56 0.10
CA GLU A 50 1.56 -2.10 0.08
C GLU A 50 1.93 -1.50 -1.28
N ILE A 51 2.91 -2.10 -1.97
CA ILE A 51 3.28 -1.71 -3.34
C ILE A 51 2.14 -2.06 -4.30
N GLU A 52 1.59 -3.27 -4.22
CA GLU A 52 0.48 -3.70 -5.07
C GLU A 52 -0.76 -2.82 -4.88
N LEU A 53 -1.10 -2.54 -3.62
CA LEU A 53 -2.19 -1.64 -3.27
C LEU A 53 -1.93 -0.23 -3.78
N GLY A 54 -0.72 0.31 -3.60
CA GLY A 54 -0.33 1.61 -4.12
C GLY A 54 -0.45 1.70 -5.64
N LEU A 55 -0.06 0.64 -6.37
CA LEU A 55 -0.21 0.57 -7.83
C LEU A 55 -1.69 0.54 -8.24
N ALA A 56 -2.52 -0.21 -7.52
CA ALA A 56 -3.97 -0.22 -7.76
C ALA A 56 -4.60 1.14 -7.49
N ALA A 57 -4.23 1.80 -6.39
CA ALA A 57 -4.68 3.15 -6.06
C ALA A 57 -4.25 4.17 -7.12
N LEU A 58 -3.02 4.08 -7.62
CA LEU A 58 -2.55 4.92 -8.74
C LEU A 58 -3.36 4.68 -10.02
N ARG A 59 -3.70 3.43 -10.34
CA ARG A 59 -4.54 3.09 -11.50
C ARG A 59 -5.95 3.68 -11.35
N VAL A 60 -6.56 3.54 -10.17
CA VAL A 60 -7.87 4.13 -9.88
C VAL A 60 -7.80 5.65 -9.99
N ARG A 61 -6.81 6.29 -9.38
CA ARG A 61 -6.63 7.76 -9.44
C ARG A 61 -6.57 8.29 -10.88
N ARG A 62 -6.01 7.53 -11.81
CA ARG A 62 -5.91 7.90 -13.24
C ARG A 62 -7.25 7.85 -13.99
N THR A 63 -8.28 7.19 -13.44
CA THR A 63 -9.61 7.11 -14.06
C THR A 63 -10.59 8.14 -13.50
N LEU A 64 -10.23 8.88 -12.45
CA LEU A 64 -11.13 9.83 -11.78
C LEU A 64 -11.12 11.21 -12.46
N SER A 65 -12.31 11.79 -12.64
CA SER A 65 -12.46 13.20 -13.04
C SER A 65 -12.19 14.15 -11.87
N ALA A 66 -12.18 15.46 -12.14
CA ALA A 66 -12.09 16.46 -11.07
C ALA A 66 -13.30 16.38 -10.13
N GLU A 67 -14.50 16.22 -10.69
CA GLU A 67 -15.75 16.10 -9.94
C GLU A 67 -15.78 14.85 -9.06
N ASP A 68 -15.23 13.72 -9.55
CA ASP A 68 -15.08 12.50 -8.74
C ASP A 68 -14.15 12.74 -7.53
N ILE A 69 -13.08 13.49 -7.72
CA ILE A 69 -12.13 13.85 -6.66
C ILE A 69 -12.81 14.77 -5.64
N ASP A 70 -13.52 15.79 -6.09
CA ASP A 70 -14.25 16.72 -5.22
C ASP A 70 -15.32 15.98 -4.39
N ALA A 71 -16.09 15.10 -5.02
CA ALA A 71 -17.06 14.25 -4.33
C ALA A 71 -16.39 13.34 -3.29
N GLY A 72 -15.23 12.76 -3.63
CA GLY A 72 -14.43 11.97 -2.71
C GLY A 72 -13.95 12.77 -1.51
N ILE A 73 -13.38 13.96 -1.72
CA ILE A 73 -12.92 14.85 -0.65
C ILE A 73 -14.10 15.28 0.24
N ALA A 74 -15.24 15.63 -0.35
CA ALA A 74 -16.44 16.00 0.38
C ALA A 74 -16.94 14.85 1.27
N ALA A 75 -16.90 13.60 0.79
CA ALA A 75 -17.28 12.43 1.58
C ALA A 75 -16.30 12.13 2.73
N LEU A 76 -15.03 12.51 2.62
CA LEU A 76 -14.08 12.41 3.73
C LEU A 76 -14.33 13.43 4.84
N ASN A 77 -15.10 14.50 4.58
CA ASN A 77 -15.44 15.54 5.55
C ASN A 77 -16.57 15.11 6.51
N ASN A 78 -16.41 13.94 7.12
CA ASN A 78 -17.29 13.39 8.15
C ASN A 78 -16.45 13.19 9.43
N PRO A 79 -16.91 13.66 10.61
CA PRO A 79 -16.15 13.55 11.86
C PRO A 79 -15.66 12.13 12.20
N GLU A 80 -16.47 11.10 11.95
CA GLU A 80 -16.08 9.71 12.20
C GLU A 80 -14.99 9.24 11.23
N ILE A 81 -15.07 9.64 9.96
CA ILE A 81 -14.07 9.31 8.95
C ILE A 81 -12.74 10.02 9.25
N LEU A 82 -12.79 11.30 9.64
CA LEU A 82 -11.61 12.06 10.04
C LEU A 82 -10.94 11.45 11.27
N GLN A 83 -11.72 10.93 12.22
CA GLN A 83 -11.18 10.19 13.36
C GLN A 83 -10.45 8.92 12.91
N ILE A 84 -11.04 8.12 12.01
CA ILE A 84 -10.38 6.93 11.45
C ILE A 84 -9.06 7.30 10.77
N ILE A 85 -9.03 8.38 9.97
CA ILE A 85 -7.82 8.86 9.30
C ILE A 85 -6.76 9.26 10.33
N THR A 86 -7.16 9.92 11.40
CA THR A 86 -6.26 10.37 12.46
C THR A 86 -5.68 9.18 13.25
N GLU A 87 -6.50 8.17 13.53
CA GLU A 87 -6.11 7.01 14.36
C GLU A 87 -5.34 5.93 13.58
N SER A 88 -5.65 5.74 12.30
CA SER A 88 -5.09 4.66 11.47
C SER A 88 -4.23 5.16 10.30
N GLY A 89 -3.94 6.46 10.27
CA GLY A 89 -3.20 7.13 9.20
C GLY A 89 -1.72 6.76 9.13
N ASP A 90 -1.40 5.58 8.63
CA ASP A 90 -0.02 5.18 8.30
C ASP A 90 0.28 5.44 6.82
N MET A 91 1.19 6.39 6.57
CA MET A 91 1.59 6.76 5.21
C MET A 91 2.43 5.71 4.49
N ASP A 92 3.12 4.85 5.23
CA ASP A 92 3.98 3.78 4.72
C ASP A 92 3.22 2.44 4.63
N ARG A 93 2.20 2.24 5.47
CA ARG A 93 1.28 1.09 5.48
C ARG A 93 -0.19 1.49 5.32
N PRO A 94 -0.58 2.13 4.19
CA PRO A 94 -1.94 2.66 4.02
C PRO A 94 -3.02 1.58 3.88
N SER A 95 -2.67 0.30 3.77
CA SER A 95 -3.64 -0.78 3.61
C SER A 95 -4.69 -0.86 4.71
N ASP A 96 -4.33 -0.65 5.98
CA ASP A 96 -5.30 -0.69 7.07
C ASP A 96 -6.28 0.48 7.00
N LEU A 97 -5.78 1.70 6.77
CA LEU A 97 -6.64 2.87 6.58
C LEU A 97 -7.59 2.67 5.40
N ILE A 98 -7.07 2.28 4.24
CA ILE A 98 -7.87 2.06 3.03
C ILE A 98 -8.97 1.02 3.29
N ARG A 99 -8.63 -0.09 3.97
CA ARG A 99 -9.61 -1.12 4.35
C ARG A 99 -10.72 -0.53 5.22
N ARG A 100 -10.38 0.23 6.26
CA ARG A 100 -11.38 0.85 7.16
C ARG A 100 -12.28 1.84 6.42
N LEU A 101 -11.72 2.66 5.54
CA LEU A 101 -12.47 3.63 4.75
C LEU A 101 -13.41 2.97 3.73
N LEU A 102 -12.96 1.92 3.05
CA LEU A 102 -13.78 1.18 2.08
C LEU A 102 -14.97 0.46 2.72
N MET A 103 -14.99 0.29 4.04
CA MET A 103 -16.12 -0.29 4.78
C MET A 103 -17.15 0.76 5.21
N ARG A 104 -16.89 2.06 4.96
CA ARG A 104 -17.81 3.14 5.31
C ARG A 104 -18.90 3.30 4.24
N PRO A 105 -20.20 3.30 4.62
CA PRO A 105 -21.30 3.46 3.67
C PRO A 105 -21.19 4.70 2.77
N GLU A 106 -20.69 5.80 3.33
CA GLU A 106 -20.50 7.08 2.63
C GLU A 106 -19.48 6.96 1.48
N ILE A 107 -18.43 6.17 1.70
CA ILE A 107 -17.39 5.89 0.70
C ILE A 107 -17.87 4.83 -0.30
N LEU A 108 -18.57 3.79 0.18
CA LEU A 108 -19.18 2.75 -0.67
C LEU A 108 -20.22 3.29 -1.65
N ALA A 109 -21.02 4.26 -1.22
CA ALA A 109 -22.02 4.93 -2.06
C ALA A 109 -21.38 5.61 -3.28
N LEU A 110 -20.12 6.03 -3.18
CA LEU A 110 -19.36 6.60 -4.29
C LEU A 110 -18.65 5.52 -5.15
N GLY A 111 -18.59 4.28 -4.68
CA GLY A 111 -17.78 3.20 -5.25
C GLY A 111 -18.20 2.70 -6.63
N GLY A 112 -19.43 2.98 -7.07
CA GLY A 112 -19.88 2.73 -8.44
C GLY A 112 -19.22 3.65 -9.48
N LYS A 113 -18.79 4.87 -9.08
CA LYS A 113 -18.15 5.87 -9.94
C LYS A 113 -16.61 5.87 -9.81
N LEU A 114 -16.07 5.56 -8.63
CA LEU A 114 -14.63 5.66 -8.33
C LEU A 114 -13.79 4.38 -8.55
N GLY A 115 -14.32 3.33 -9.22
CA GLY A 115 -13.53 2.12 -9.49
C GLY A 115 -13.11 1.30 -8.25
N MET A 116 -13.79 1.48 -7.11
CA MET A 116 -13.48 0.86 -5.81
C MET A 116 -13.50 -0.67 -5.81
N LYS A 117 -14.16 -1.31 -6.79
CA LYS A 117 -14.13 -2.77 -6.98
C LYS A 117 -12.71 -3.32 -7.12
N THR A 118 -11.80 -2.57 -7.76
CA THR A 118 -10.40 -2.99 -7.94
C THR A 118 -9.65 -2.98 -6.61
N LEU A 119 -9.91 -1.99 -5.75
CA LEU A 119 -9.28 -1.90 -4.42
C LEU A 119 -9.86 -2.95 -3.46
N LEU A 120 -11.18 -3.14 -3.45
CA LEU A 120 -11.86 -4.14 -2.61
C LEU A 120 -11.35 -5.58 -2.88
N LYS A 121 -11.08 -5.93 -4.15
CA LYS A 121 -10.50 -7.23 -4.52
C LYS A 121 -9.13 -7.52 -3.91
N LEU A 122 -8.40 -6.51 -3.43
CA LEU A 122 -7.10 -6.70 -2.77
C LEU A 122 -7.24 -6.99 -1.27
N PHE A 123 -8.46 -6.93 -0.73
CA PHE A 123 -8.78 -7.16 0.69
C PHE A 123 -9.66 -8.39 0.93
N LEU A 124 -10.26 -8.95 -0.12
CA LEU A 124 -10.99 -10.23 -0.14
C LEU A 124 -10.02 -11.38 -0.47
#